data_AF-A0A3D1LD62-F1
#
_entry.id   AF-A0A3D1LD62-F1
#
_cell.length_a   1.000
_cell.length_b   1.000
_cell.length_c   1.000
_cell.angle_alpha   90.00
_cell.angle_beta   90.00
_cell.angle_gamma   90.00
#
_symmetry.space_group_name_H-M   'P 1'
#
loop_
_entity.id
_entity.type
_entity.pdbx_description
1 polymer ?
#
loop_
_entity_poly.entity_id
_entity_poly.type
_entity_poly.pdbx_seq_one_letter_code
_entity_poly.pdbx_strand_id
1 'polypeptide(L)' 'ANCRQGTQSALTRAEVSGGGIKPWRQKGTGRARQGSIRAPQWYHGGIVFAPKPRDYSYTLNKKVKRLAMKSVL' A
#
# COMPACT_ATOMS: atom_id res chain seq x y z
N ALA A 1 -8.89 -17.59 3.44
CA ALA A 1 -8.32 -16.27 3.81
C ALA A 1 -7.57 -16.32 5.13
N ASN A 2 -8.14 -16.93 6.18
CA ASN A 2 -7.55 -16.90 7.54
C ASN A 2 -6.14 -17.51 7.68
N CYS A 3 -5.72 -18.39 6.77
CA CYS A 3 -4.34 -18.92 6.74
C CYS A 3 -3.36 -18.07 5.92
N ARG A 4 -3.84 -17.00 5.25
CA ARG A 4 -3.00 -16.13 4.41
C ARG A 4 -2.24 -15.15 5.31
N GLN A 5 -0.92 -15.19 5.23
CA GLN A 5 -0.06 -14.23 5.91
C GLN A 5 0.04 -12.93 5.09
N GLY A 6 -0.30 -11.80 5.70
CA GLY A 6 -0.20 -10.50 5.08
C GLY A 6 1.12 -9.80 5.34
N THR A 7 2.24 -10.41 4.96
CA THR A 7 3.60 -9.89 5.21
C THR A 7 4.09 -8.89 4.16
N GLN A 8 3.32 -8.67 3.11
CA GLN A 8 3.70 -7.79 2.00
C GLN A 8 3.69 -6.33 2.46
N SER A 9 4.76 -5.60 2.17
CA SER A 9 4.91 -4.18 2.48
C SER A 9 5.64 -3.45 1.36
N ALA A 10 5.26 -2.21 1.09
CA ALA A 10 6.02 -1.28 0.28
C ALA A 10 5.94 0.15 0.84
N LEU A 11 6.86 1.02 0.43
CA LEU A 11 6.98 2.37 0.95
C LEU A 11 6.14 3.35 0.13
N THR A 12 5.30 4.10 0.81
CA THR A 12 4.56 5.25 0.27
C THR A 12 5.49 6.44 0.12
N ARG A 13 5.04 7.49 -0.60
CA ARG A 13 5.83 8.72 -0.79
C ARG A 13 6.31 9.34 0.53
N ALA A 14 5.54 9.20 1.61
CA ALA A 14 5.88 9.77 2.91
C ALA A 14 6.96 8.96 3.66
N GLU A 15 7.11 7.67 3.35
CA GLU A 15 8.07 6.78 4.02
C GLU A 15 9.40 6.68 3.26
N VAL A 16 9.40 6.98 1.95
CA VAL A 16 10.64 7.02 1.15
C VAL A 16 11.49 8.23 1.56
N SER A 17 12.76 7.97 1.88
CA SER A 17 13.70 8.99 2.36
C SER A 17 13.90 10.17 1.39
N GLY A 18 13.87 11.39 1.90
CA GLY A 18 14.11 12.63 1.14
C GLY A 18 12.84 13.25 0.55
N GLY A 19 12.98 14.19 -0.38
CA GLY A 19 11.82 14.84 -1.02
C GLY A 19 11.06 15.87 -0.18
N GLY A 20 11.64 16.34 0.93
CA GLY A 20 11.10 17.39 1.80
C GLY A 20 11.32 18.83 1.29
N ILE A 21 12.00 19.01 0.15
CA ILE A 21 12.22 20.31 -0.49
C ILE A 21 11.69 20.30 -1.91
N LYS A 22 11.11 21.44 -2.32
CA LYS A 22 10.62 21.64 -3.69
C LYS A 22 11.81 21.57 -4.66
N PRO A 23 11.78 20.70 -5.68
CA PRO A 23 12.94 20.50 -6.56
C PRO A 23 13.35 21.74 -7.38
N TRP A 24 12.38 22.59 -7.77
CA TRP A 24 12.64 23.84 -8.47
C TRP A 24 11.50 24.84 -8.29
N ARG A 25 11.74 26.10 -8.71
CA ARG A 25 10.77 27.20 -8.67
C ARG A 25 9.50 26.87 -9.46
N GLN A 26 8.35 27.43 -9.06
CA GLN A 26 7.05 27.11 -9.65
C GLN A 26 6.88 27.54 -11.12
N LYS A 27 7.62 28.58 -11.54
CA LYS A 27 7.58 29.19 -12.88
C LYS A 27 8.99 29.62 -13.29
N GLY A 28 9.18 29.95 -14.57
CA GLY A 28 10.45 30.46 -15.12
C GLY A 28 11.50 29.39 -15.43
N THR A 29 11.14 28.10 -15.40
CA THR A 29 12.07 26.98 -15.59
C THR A 29 11.88 26.22 -16.91
N GLY A 30 10.76 26.43 -17.63
CA GLY A 30 10.39 25.66 -18.83
C GLY A 30 10.05 24.19 -18.59
N ARG A 31 10.16 23.70 -17.34
CA ARG A 31 9.92 22.30 -16.96
C ARG A 31 8.51 22.11 -16.39
N ALA A 32 8.04 20.86 -16.37
CA ALA A 32 6.83 20.48 -15.67
C ALA A 32 6.91 20.84 -14.17
N ARG A 33 5.76 21.07 -13.52
CA ARG A 33 5.72 21.41 -12.08
C ARG A 33 6.00 20.19 -11.23
N GLN A 34 6.82 20.35 -10.19
CA GLN A 34 7.11 19.29 -9.23
C GLN A 34 7.07 19.80 -7.79
N GLY A 35 6.62 18.93 -6.90
CA GLY A 35 6.52 19.18 -5.46
C GLY A 35 7.54 18.39 -4.63
N SER A 36 8.02 17.26 -5.14
CA SER A 36 8.98 16.39 -4.46
C SER A 36 9.71 15.51 -5.47
N ILE A 37 10.97 15.18 -5.19
CA ILE A 37 11.73 14.19 -5.97
C ILE A 37 11.27 12.73 -5.71
N ARG A 38 10.42 12.50 -4.69
CA ARG A 38 9.89 11.17 -4.33
C ARG A 38 8.45 10.93 -4.80
N ALA A 39 7.98 11.73 -5.74
CA ALA A 39 6.66 11.57 -6.32
C ALA A 39 6.56 10.24 -7.11
N PRO A 40 5.38 9.59 -7.15
CA PRO A 40 5.23 8.21 -7.66
C PRO A 40 5.61 8.04 -9.14
N GLN A 41 5.49 9.09 -9.95
CA GLN A 41 5.90 9.07 -11.35
C GLN A 41 7.42 9.11 -11.56
N TRP A 42 8.19 9.40 -10.51
CA TRP A 42 9.65 9.42 -10.56
C TRP A 42 10.24 8.04 -10.26
N TYR A 43 11.39 7.75 -10.84
CA TYR A 43 12.19 6.59 -10.47
C TYR A 43 12.60 6.67 -8.99
N HIS A 44 12.46 5.57 -8.25
CA HIS A 44 12.59 5.52 -6.78
C HIS A 44 11.64 6.46 -6.01
N GLY A 45 10.52 6.85 -6.63
CA GLY A 45 9.39 7.48 -5.95
C GLY A 45 8.64 6.49 -5.06
N GLY A 46 7.78 7.02 -4.19
CA GLY A 46 6.92 6.17 -3.35
C GLY A 46 5.74 5.57 -4.14
N ILE A 47 5.24 4.43 -3.68
CA ILE A 47 4.11 3.73 -4.31
C ILE A 47 2.78 4.27 -3.76
N VAL A 48 1.83 4.62 -4.65
CA VAL A 48 0.56 5.25 -4.29
C VAL A 48 -0.34 4.32 -3.48
N PHE A 49 -0.59 3.12 -4.00
CA PHE A 49 -1.38 2.07 -3.33
C PHE A 49 -0.47 0.95 -2.87
N ALA A 50 0.50 1.31 -2.03
CA ALA A 50 1.47 0.37 -1.50
C ALA A 50 0.74 -0.74 -0.72
N PRO A 51 1.07 -2.04 -0.96
CA PRO A 51 0.62 -3.08 -0.06
C PRO A 51 1.19 -2.79 1.33
N LYS A 52 0.34 -2.98 2.34
CA LYS A 52 0.74 -2.88 3.75
C LYS A 52 0.45 -4.18 4.47
N PRO A 53 1.24 -4.52 5.50
CA PRO A 53 0.96 -5.67 6.31
C PRO A 53 -0.44 -5.56 6.90
N ARG A 54 -1.26 -6.60 6.71
CA ARG A 54 -2.66 -6.61 7.15
C ARG A 54 -3.12 -8.01 7.50
N ASP A 55 -4.11 -8.08 8.37
CA ASP A 55 -4.80 -9.32 8.67
C ASP A 55 -5.87 -9.61 7.60
N TYR A 56 -5.91 -10.87 7.14
CA TYR A 56 -6.91 -11.38 6.20
C TYR A 56 -7.95 -12.28 6.90
N SER A 57 -7.90 -12.36 8.23
CA SER A 57 -8.84 -13.15 9.00
C SER A 57 -10.26 -12.57 8.88
N TYR A 58 -11.23 -13.46 8.71
CA TYR A 58 -12.64 -13.14 8.84
C TYR A 58 -13.30 -14.17 9.74
N THR A 59 -14.28 -13.70 10.50
CA THR A 59 -15.01 -14.53 11.44
C THR A 59 -16.20 -15.20 10.75
N LEU A 60 -16.40 -16.48 11.06
CA LEU A 60 -17.55 -17.26 10.62
C LEU A 60 -18.33 -17.73 11.84
N ASN A 61 -19.66 -17.72 11.72
CA ASN A 61 -20.54 -18.22 12.77
C ASN A 61 -20.25 -19.70 13.06
N LYS A 62 -20.09 -20.03 14.35
CA LYS A 62 -19.78 -21.41 14.79
C LYS A 62 -20.78 -22.44 14.28
N LYS A 63 -22.08 -22.08 14.22
CA LYS A 63 -23.15 -22.95 13.69
C LYS A 63 -22.94 -23.26 12.21
N VAL A 64 -22.60 -22.26 11.39
CA VAL A 64 -22.33 -22.41 9.96
C VAL A 64 -21.09 -23.27 9.73
N LYS A 65 -20.00 -23.03 10.48
CA LYS A 65 -18.79 -23.85 10.41
C LYS A 65 -19.07 -25.32 10.74
N ARG A 66 -19.86 -25.59 11.79
CA ARG A 66 -20.22 -26.96 12.18
C ARG A 66 -21.14 -27.63 11.15
N LEU A 67 -22.10 -26.90 10.59
CA LEU A 67 -22.98 -27.39 9.54
C LEU A 67 -22.17 -27.81 8.30
N ALA A 68 -21.24 -26.97 7.85
CA ALA A 68 -20.38 -27.26 6.71
C ALA A 68 -19.55 -28.54 6.92
N MET A 69 -18.97 -28.73 8.12
CA MET A 69 -18.21 -29.95 8.44
C MET A 69 -19.06 -31.22 8.44
N LYS A 70 -20.32 -31.14 8.87
CA LYS A 70 -21.25 -32.29 8.83
C LYS A 70 -21.75 -32.60 7.43
N SER A 71 -21.93 -31.58 6.59
CA SER A 71 -22.42 -31.73 5.22
C SER A 71 -21.39 -32.31 4.25
N VAL A 72 -20.10 -32.30 4.62
CA VAL A 72 -19.00 -32.77 3.77
C VAL A 72 -18.64 -34.25 4.03
N LEU A 73 -19.15 -34.81 5.12
CA LEU A 73 -19.01 -36.22 5.52
C LEU A 73 -20.12 -37.05 4.86
#